data_AF-A0A7M7GE03-F1
#
_entry.id   AF-A0A7M7GE03-F1
#
_cell.length_a   1.000
_cell.length_b   1.000
_cell.length_c   1.000
_cell.angle_alpha   90.00
_cell.angle_beta   90.00
_cell.angle_gamma   90.00
#
_symmetry.space_group_name_H-M   'P 1'
#
loop_
_entity.id
_entity.type
_entity.pdbx_description
1 polymer ?
#
loop_
_entity_poly.entity_id
_entity_poly.type
_entity_poly.pdbx_seq_one_letter_code
_entity_poly.pdbx_strand_id
1 'polypeptide(L)'
;MKSVLLLGLSVLVAVSTVSALKEGECEVCVATVNKFANTLSNDVKKDHKKIETEFRKFCKGTKSKENRFCYYLGGLEESATGILGELSKPLSWSLPADKICEKLKKKDAQICDLRFEKQIDLNTVDLKKLKVRDLKKILNDWDETCDGCIEKSDFINRIEELKSKYSKSTKSEL
;
A
#
# COMPACT_ATOMS: atom_id res chain seq x y z
N MET A 1 -37.77 51.38 -30.06
CA MET A 1 -37.24 51.03 -28.73
C MET A 1 -37.97 49.82 -28.19
N LYS A 2 -37.43 48.60 -28.33
CA LYS A 2 -37.67 47.44 -27.44
C LYS A 2 -36.45 46.51 -27.57
N SER A 3 -35.50 46.68 -26.66
CA SER A 3 -34.34 45.78 -26.51
C SER A 3 -34.84 44.45 -25.96
N VAL A 4 -34.67 43.37 -26.71
CA VAL A 4 -34.87 42.00 -26.21
C VAL A 4 -33.48 41.48 -25.81
N LEU A 5 -33.25 41.45 -24.50
CA LEU A 5 -32.07 40.90 -23.85
C LEU A 5 -32.23 39.36 -23.83
N LEU A 6 -31.53 38.65 -24.72
CA LEU A 6 -31.46 37.19 -24.69
C LEU A 6 -30.36 36.76 -23.71
N LEU A 7 -30.78 36.28 -22.53
CA LEU A 7 -29.94 35.63 -21.52
C LEU A 7 -29.40 34.30 -22.05
N GLY A 8 -28.09 34.24 -22.30
CA GLY A 8 -27.37 32.99 -22.60
C GLY A 8 -27.20 32.15 -21.34
N LEU A 9 -27.88 31.01 -21.27
CA LEU A 9 -27.69 30.01 -20.21
C LEU A 9 -26.48 29.12 -20.58
N SER A 10 -25.29 29.51 -20.12
CA SER A 10 -24.08 28.68 -20.25
C SER A 10 -24.14 27.54 -19.24
N VAL A 11 -24.45 26.32 -19.71
CA VAL A 11 -24.36 25.09 -18.92
C VAL A 11 -22.89 24.66 -18.88
N LEU A 12 -22.19 25.06 -17.83
CA LEU A 12 -20.86 24.54 -17.49
C LEU A 12 -21.01 23.10 -17.00
N VAL A 13 -20.86 22.14 -17.91
CA VAL A 13 -20.71 20.71 -17.55
C VAL A 13 -19.34 20.53 -16.92
N ALA A 14 -19.28 20.43 -15.60
CA ALA A 14 -18.06 20.08 -14.89
C ALA A 14 -17.76 18.59 -15.13
N VAL A 15 -16.90 18.30 -16.11
CA VAL A 15 -16.40 16.94 -16.37
C VAL A 15 -15.53 16.54 -15.19
N SER A 16 -16.08 15.74 -14.28
CA SER A 16 -15.33 15.13 -13.20
C SER A 16 -14.48 14.03 -13.80
N THR A 17 -13.17 14.25 -13.92
CA THR A 17 -12.23 13.23 -14.37
C THR A 17 -12.24 12.06 -13.38
N VAL A 18 -12.76 10.91 -13.83
CA VAL A 18 -12.70 9.66 -13.07
C VAL A 18 -11.30 9.09 -13.22
N SER A 19 -10.38 9.50 -12.35
CA SER A 19 -9.06 8.87 -12.24
C SER A 19 -9.22 7.51 -11.59
N ALA A 20 -9.35 6.46 -12.40
CA ALA A 20 -9.26 5.08 -11.93
C ALA A 20 -7.82 4.75 -11.51
N LEU A 21 -7.65 3.87 -10.53
CA LEU A 21 -6.32 3.34 -10.18
C LEU A 21 -5.72 2.59 -11.37
N LYS A 22 -4.45 2.89 -11.66
CA LYS A 22 -3.66 2.06 -12.59
C LYS A 22 -3.31 0.74 -11.91
N GLU A 23 -3.09 -0.30 -12.72
CA GLU A 23 -2.65 -1.60 -12.24
C GLU A 23 -1.35 -1.47 -11.42
N GLY A 24 -1.34 -2.00 -10.20
CA GLY A 24 -0.23 -1.89 -9.25
C GLY A 24 -0.17 -0.59 -8.43
N GLU A 25 -1.07 0.38 -8.65
CA GLU A 25 -1.19 1.52 -7.73
C GLU A 25 -1.92 1.12 -6.43
N CYS A 26 -1.54 1.72 -5.30
CA CYS A 26 -2.09 1.44 -3.98
C CYS A 26 -1.98 -0.03 -3.52
N GLU A 27 -0.99 -0.80 -4.02
CA GLU A 27 -0.82 -2.23 -3.75
C GLU A 27 -1.01 -2.63 -2.29
N VAL A 28 -0.34 -1.95 -1.35
CA VAL A 28 -0.45 -2.23 0.09
C VAL A 28 -1.87 -1.98 0.60
N CYS A 29 -2.49 -0.88 0.19
CA CYS A 29 -3.87 -0.56 0.58
C CYS A 29 -4.82 -1.65 0.08
N VAL A 30 -4.77 -1.99 -1.21
CA VAL A 30 -5.70 -2.95 -1.81
C VAL A 30 -5.52 -4.34 -1.18
N ALA A 31 -4.27 -4.79 -1.03
CA ALA A 31 -3.98 -6.07 -0.40
C ALA A 31 -4.46 -6.12 1.06
N THR A 32 -4.19 -5.07 1.85
CA THR A 32 -4.57 -5.02 3.27
C THR A 32 -6.09 -4.96 3.44
N VAL A 33 -6.78 -4.16 2.63
CA VAL A 33 -8.25 -4.05 2.66
C VAL A 33 -8.91 -5.37 2.26
N ASN A 34 -8.42 -6.05 1.21
CA ASN A 34 -8.92 -7.36 0.83
C ASN A 34 -8.69 -8.41 1.93
N LYS A 35 -7.46 -8.47 2.49
CA LYS A 35 -7.10 -9.36 3.59
C LYS A 35 -8.05 -9.17 4.77
N PHE A 36 -8.27 -7.92 5.17
CA PHE A 36 -9.21 -7.58 6.25
C PHE A 36 -10.67 -7.92 5.89
N ALA A 37 -11.15 -7.55 4.71
CA ALA A 37 -12.54 -7.81 4.30
C ALA A 37 -12.88 -9.32 4.28
N ASN A 38 -11.87 -10.17 4.04
CA ASN A 38 -12.00 -11.63 4.07
C ASN A 38 -12.07 -12.20 5.50
N THR A 39 -11.62 -11.47 6.53
CA THR A 39 -11.79 -11.92 7.92
C THR A 39 -13.16 -11.57 8.50
N LEU A 40 -13.97 -10.76 7.79
CA LEU A 40 -15.25 -10.28 8.28
C LEU A 40 -16.39 -11.24 7.93
N SER A 41 -17.20 -11.56 8.94
CA SER A 41 -18.47 -12.27 8.78
C SER A 41 -19.55 -11.36 8.17
N ASN A 42 -20.61 -11.97 7.64
CA ASN A 42 -21.71 -11.26 7.00
C ASN A 42 -22.50 -10.36 7.97
N ASP A 43 -22.55 -10.69 9.26
CA ASP A 43 -23.21 -9.86 10.28
C ASP A 43 -22.39 -8.61 10.63
N VAL A 44 -21.06 -8.72 10.64
CA VAL A 44 -20.17 -7.58 10.85
C VAL A 44 -20.19 -6.64 9.64
N LYS A 45 -20.18 -7.19 8.42
CA LYS A 45 -20.23 -6.39 7.19
C LYS A 45 -21.45 -5.47 7.09
N LYS A 46 -22.52 -5.66 7.86
CA LYS A 46 -23.71 -4.80 7.82
C LYS A 46 -23.60 -3.54 8.69
N ASP A 47 -22.61 -3.45 9.57
CA ASP A 47 -22.48 -2.36 10.55
C ASP A 47 -21.06 -1.80 10.53
N HIS A 48 -20.92 -0.58 10.01
CA HIS A 48 -19.63 0.08 9.90
C HIS A 48 -18.91 0.24 11.25
N LYS A 49 -19.63 0.37 12.38
CA LYS A 49 -19.01 0.46 13.71
C LYS A 49 -18.42 -0.87 14.15
N LYS A 50 -19.04 -1.99 13.78
CA LYS A 50 -18.46 -3.32 14.00
C LYS A 50 -17.23 -3.52 13.13
N ILE A 51 -17.28 -3.09 11.87
CA ILE A 51 -16.11 -3.10 10.96
C ILE A 51 -14.96 -2.28 11.56
N GLU A 52 -15.21 -1.08 12.09
CA GLU A 52 -14.19 -0.26 12.76
C GLU A 52 -13.56 -0.98 13.95
N THR A 53 -14.38 -1.67 14.74
CA THR A 53 -13.93 -2.45 15.90
C THR A 53 -13.03 -3.61 15.48
N GLU A 54 -13.45 -4.39 14.47
CA GLU A 54 -12.67 -5.50 13.95
C GLU A 54 -11.40 -5.02 13.24
N PHE A 55 -11.42 -3.86 12.59
CA PHE A 55 -10.23 -3.28 11.97
C PHE A 55 -9.16 -2.96 13.01
N ARG A 56 -9.55 -2.35 14.14
CA ARG A 56 -8.63 -2.09 15.26
C ARG A 56 -8.01 -3.38 15.80
N LYS A 57 -8.80 -4.46 15.92
CA LYS A 57 -8.29 -5.77 16.33
C LYS A 57 -7.31 -6.35 15.30
N PHE A 58 -7.67 -6.31 14.02
CA PHE A 58 -6.83 -6.73 12.91
C PHE A 58 -5.47 -6.00 12.96
N CYS A 59 -5.49 -4.68 13.16
CA CYS A 59 -4.28 -3.85 13.16
C CYS A 59 -3.28 -4.21 14.26
N LYS A 60 -3.71 -4.74 15.42
CA LYS A 60 -2.80 -5.19 16.50
C LYS A 60 -1.87 -6.34 16.07
N GLY A 61 -2.29 -7.15 15.09
CA GLY A 61 -1.48 -8.25 14.56
C GLY A 61 -0.62 -7.89 13.34
N THR A 62 -0.75 -6.67 12.82
CA THR A 62 -0.06 -6.26 11.59
C THR A 62 1.37 -5.80 11.86
N LYS A 63 2.26 -5.97 10.87
CA LYS A 63 3.66 -5.51 10.91
C LYS A 63 4.00 -4.70 9.66
N SER A 64 5.13 -4.00 9.69
CA SER A 64 5.71 -3.30 8.53
C SER A 64 4.69 -2.39 7.80
N LYS A 65 4.49 -2.58 6.49
CA LYS A 65 3.65 -1.72 5.64
C LYS A 65 2.15 -1.83 5.96
N GLU A 66 1.67 -3.00 6.37
CA GLU A 66 0.28 -3.17 6.82
C GLU A 66 0.04 -2.37 8.13
N ASN A 67 1.02 -2.40 9.05
CA ASN A 67 0.95 -1.61 10.28
C ASN A 67 0.98 -0.10 9.99
N ARG A 68 1.80 0.34 9.03
CA ARG A 68 1.82 1.73 8.58
C ARG A 68 0.48 2.16 7.94
N PHE A 69 -0.14 1.27 7.16
CA PHE A 69 -1.49 1.50 6.64
C PHE A 69 -2.51 1.64 7.77
N CYS A 70 -2.48 0.75 8.76
CA CYS A 70 -3.31 0.83 9.96
C CYS A 70 -3.14 2.14 10.72
N TYR A 71 -1.91 2.63 10.87
CA TYR A 71 -1.61 3.92 11.47
C TYR A 71 -2.29 5.08 10.72
N TYR A 72 -2.17 5.14 9.39
CA TYR A 72 -2.80 6.21 8.60
C TYR A 72 -4.32 6.20 8.67
N LEU A 73 -4.92 5.03 8.83
CA LEU A 73 -6.37 4.86 8.90
C LEU A 73 -6.97 5.11 10.29
N GLY A 74 -6.15 5.30 11.33
CA GLY A 74 -6.65 5.45 12.69
C GLY A 74 -6.89 4.13 13.43
N GLY A 75 -6.28 3.03 12.96
CA GLY A 75 -6.50 1.67 13.46
C GLY A 75 -5.68 1.30 14.70
N LEU A 76 -4.63 2.06 15.03
CA LEU A 76 -3.76 1.85 16.19
C LEU A 76 -4.02 2.90 17.28
N GLU A 77 -3.65 2.62 18.53
CA GLU A 77 -3.91 3.50 19.68
C GLU A 77 -3.14 4.83 19.58
N GLU A 78 -1.95 4.80 19.00
CA GLU A 78 -1.09 5.94 18.72
C GLU A 78 -1.45 6.71 17.43
N SER A 79 -2.49 6.28 16.72
CA SER A 79 -2.89 6.92 15.46
C SER A 79 -3.58 8.25 15.74
N ALA A 80 -3.10 9.33 15.10
CA ALA A 80 -3.67 10.67 15.25
C ALA A 80 -4.89 10.92 14.34
N THR A 81 -5.15 10.04 13.37
CA THR A 81 -6.15 10.26 12.31
C THR A 81 -7.47 9.55 12.59
N GLY A 82 -8.58 10.19 12.20
CA GLY A 82 -9.94 9.68 12.37
C GLY A 82 -10.63 9.22 11.08
N ILE A 83 -9.86 8.85 10.04
CA ILE A 83 -10.41 8.55 8.71
C ILE A 83 -10.94 7.11 8.55
N LEU A 84 -10.99 6.33 9.62
CA LEU A 84 -11.43 4.93 9.57
C LEU A 84 -12.83 4.76 8.96
N GLY A 85 -13.69 5.77 9.12
CA GLY A 85 -15.02 5.82 8.50
C GLY A 85 -15.00 5.80 6.95
N GLU A 86 -13.91 6.24 6.33
CA GLU A 86 -13.70 6.22 4.87
C GLU A 86 -13.37 4.80 4.36
N LEU A 87 -13.00 3.88 5.26
CA LEU A 87 -12.84 2.44 4.99
C LEU A 87 -14.10 1.66 5.41
N SER A 88 -14.61 1.89 6.62
CA SER A 88 -15.67 1.08 7.21
C SER A 88 -17.01 1.22 6.49
N LYS A 89 -17.44 2.44 6.16
CA LYS A 89 -18.74 2.67 5.49
C LYS A 89 -18.77 2.06 4.09
N PRO A 90 -17.76 2.28 3.20
CA PRO A 90 -17.76 1.64 1.90
C PRO A 90 -17.70 0.11 1.95
N LEU A 91 -16.94 -0.47 2.89
CA LEU A 91 -16.93 -1.92 3.10
C LEU A 91 -18.32 -2.45 3.48
N SER A 92 -19.10 -1.68 4.25
CA SER A 92 -20.43 -2.12 4.68
C SER A 92 -21.44 -2.25 3.53
N TRP A 93 -21.17 -1.59 2.40
CA TRP A 93 -21.95 -1.71 1.17
C TRP A 93 -21.21 -2.52 0.10
N SER A 94 -20.22 -3.32 0.51
CA SER A 94 -19.43 -4.19 -0.34
C SER A 94 -18.71 -3.47 -1.49
N LEU A 95 -18.27 -2.22 -1.26
CA LEU A 95 -17.44 -1.53 -2.23
C LEU A 95 -16.09 -2.25 -2.36
N PRO A 96 -15.62 -2.57 -3.59
CA PRO A 96 -14.33 -3.22 -3.81
C PRO A 96 -13.14 -2.43 -3.27
N ALA A 97 -12.07 -3.15 -2.88
CA ALA A 97 -10.90 -2.57 -2.23
C ALA A 97 -10.16 -1.53 -3.10
N ASP A 98 -10.07 -1.73 -4.40
CA ASP A 98 -9.51 -0.75 -5.35
C ASP A 98 -10.27 0.58 -5.27
N LYS A 99 -11.60 0.55 -5.26
CA LYS A 99 -12.45 1.76 -5.15
C LYS A 99 -12.38 2.42 -3.78
N ILE A 100 -12.20 1.63 -2.73
CA ILE A 100 -11.93 2.17 -1.40
C ILE A 100 -10.57 2.89 -1.39
N CYS A 101 -9.53 2.26 -1.91
CA CYS A 101 -8.20 2.84 -1.97
C CYS A 101 -8.13 4.09 -2.88
N GLU A 102 -8.90 4.16 -3.97
CA GLU A 102 -9.08 5.38 -4.76
C GLU A 102 -9.60 6.55 -3.92
N LYS A 103 -10.59 6.29 -3.05
CA LYS A 103 -11.16 7.30 -2.16
C LYS A 103 -10.18 7.70 -1.05
N LEU A 104 -9.51 6.73 -0.46
CA LEU A 104 -8.48 6.96 0.56
C LEU A 104 -7.32 7.79 0.01
N LYS A 105 -6.85 7.52 -1.22
CA LYS A 105 -5.83 8.31 -1.91
C LYS A 105 -6.18 9.80 -2.01
N LYS A 106 -7.46 10.12 -2.21
CA LYS A 106 -7.93 11.51 -2.28
C LYS A 106 -7.95 12.20 -0.91
N LYS A 107 -8.02 11.44 0.18
CA LYS A 107 -7.96 11.94 1.56
C LYS A 107 -6.52 12.10 2.03
N ASP A 108 -5.70 11.11 1.75
CA ASP A 108 -4.28 11.07 2.06
C ASP A 108 -3.55 10.23 1.00
N ALA A 109 -2.75 10.90 0.17
CA ALA A 109 -1.99 10.26 -0.89
C ALA A 109 -0.93 9.28 -0.34
N GLN A 110 -0.43 9.49 0.87
CA GLN A 110 0.61 8.66 1.49
C GLN A 110 0.15 7.21 1.69
N ILE A 111 -1.16 6.98 1.85
CA ILE A 111 -1.77 5.65 1.95
C ILE A 111 -1.43 4.80 0.71
N CYS A 112 -1.47 5.42 -0.46
CA CYS A 112 -1.24 4.77 -1.73
C CYS A 112 0.20 4.80 -2.21
N ASP A 113 1.06 5.56 -1.52
CA ASP A 113 2.51 5.54 -1.72
C ASP A 113 3.17 4.36 -0.97
N LEU A 114 2.44 3.72 -0.05
CA LEU A 114 2.87 2.46 0.55
C LEU A 114 3.06 1.38 -0.54
N ARG A 115 4.24 0.78 -0.52
CA ARG A 115 4.64 -0.35 -1.35
C ARG A 115 5.16 -1.45 -0.45
N PHE A 116 4.80 -2.69 -0.72
CA PHE A 116 5.48 -3.82 -0.10
C PHE A 116 6.94 -3.74 -0.50
N GLU A 117 7.81 -4.14 0.42
CA GLU A 117 9.20 -4.31 0.07
C GLU A 117 9.24 -5.46 -0.95
N LYS A 118 9.54 -5.12 -2.20
CA LYS A 118 9.74 -6.14 -3.23
C LYS A 118 10.89 -7.00 -2.73
N GLN A 119 10.59 -8.25 -2.37
CA GLN A 119 11.66 -9.21 -2.22
C GLN A 119 12.35 -9.31 -3.57
N ILE A 120 13.61 -8.91 -3.59
CA ILE A 120 14.40 -8.95 -4.79
C ILE A 120 14.67 -10.43 -5.04
N ASP A 121 14.05 -10.98 -6.07
CA ASP A 121 14.43 -12.32 -6.54
C ASP A 121 15.80 -12.22 -7.19
N LEU A 122 16.81 -12.56 -6.40
CA LEU A 122 18.21 -12.46 -6.81
C LEU A 122 18.55 -13.40 -7.96
N ASN A 123 17.67 -14.34 -8.30
CA ASN A 123 17.85 -15.24 -9.45
C ASN A 123 17.49 -14.57 -10.78
N THR A 124 16.58 -13.58 -10.76
CA THR A 124 16.06 -12.94 -11.97
C THR A 124 16.42 -11.45 -12.08
N VAL A 125 16.78 -10.82 -10.97
CA VAL A 125 17.20 -9.41 -10.96
C VAL A 125 18.62 -9.23 -11.52
N ASP A 126 18.82 -8.15 -12.27
CA ASP A 126 20.15 -7.66 -12.59
C ASP A 126 20.62 -6.68 -11.50
N LEU A 127 21.53 -7.13 -10.64
CA LEU A 127 22.08 -6.33 -9.53
C LEU A 127 22.73 -5.03 -10.02
N LYS A 128 23.19 -4.96 -11.27
CA LYS A 128 23.79 -3.74 -11.86
C LYS A 128 22.75 -2.63 -12.07
N LYS A 129 21.46 -2.97 -12.19
CA LYS A 129 20.37 -2.00 -12.36
C LYS A 129 19.84 -1.43 -11.04
N LEU A 130 20.16 -2.07 -9.91
CA LEU A 130 19.73 -1.63 -8.59
C LEU A 130 20.53 -0.40 -8.11
N LYS A 131 19.95 0.41 -7.22
CA LYS A 131 20.69 1.50 -6.58
C LYS A 131 21.48 0.94 -5.39
N VAL A 132 22.56 1.62 -4.98
CA VAL A 132 23.36 1.23 -3.80
C VAL A 132 22.49 1.08 -2.55
N ARG A 133 21.42 1.87 -2.43
CA ARG A 133 20.43 1.74 -1.35
C ARG A 133 19.75 0.37 -1.33
N ASP A 134 19.33 -0.14 -2.49
CA ASP A 134 18.64 -1.42 -2.61
C ASP A 134 19.63 -2.58 -2.37
N LEU A 135 20.87 -2.44 -2.84
CA LEU A 135 21.95 -3.39 -2.56
C LEU A 135 22.26 -3.49 -1.06
N LYS A 136 22.37 -2.35 -0.36
CA LYS A 136 22.52 -2.32 1.10
C LYS A 136 21.33 -2.93 1.82
N LYS A 137 20.12 -2.73 1.30
CA LYS A 137 18.91 -3.35 1.86
C LYS A 137 18.97 -4.88 1.76
N ILE A 138 19.40 -5.44 0.63
CA ILE A 138 19.56 -6.91 0.48
C ILE A 138 20.49 -7.48 1.57
N LEU A 139 21.65 -6.84 1.77
CA LEU A 139 22.60 -7.27 2.79
C LEU A 139 22.03 -7.17 4.21
N ASN A 140 21.35 -6.06 4.53
CA ASN A 140 20.67 -5.90 5.82
C ASN A 140 19.53 -6.91 6.03
N ASP A 141 18.74 -7.22 4.99
CA ASP A 141 17.65 -8.21 5.06
C ASP A 141 18.21 -9.62 5.35
N TRP A 142 19.47 -9.89 5.02
CA TRP A 142 20.20 -11.12 5.33
C TRP A 142 20.99 -11.09 6.64
N ASP A 143 20.92 -9.97 7.36
CA ASP A 143 21.73 -9.67 8.54
C ASP A 143 23.24 -9.79 8.26
N GLU A 144 23.66 -9.44 7.04
CA GLU A 144 25.04 -9.48 6.57
C GLU A 144 25.57 -8.05 6.42
N THR A 145 26.76 -7.78 6.96
CA THR A 145 27.45 -6.50 6.76
C THR A 145 28.43 -6.59 5.59
N CYS A 146 28.74 -5.44 4.99
CA CYS A 146 29.88 -5.32 4.08
C CYS A 146 30.83 -4.25 4.59
N ASP A 147 31.72 -4.67 5.48
CA ASP A 147 32.77 -3.82 6.05
C ASP A 147 33.87 -3.63 5.00
N GLY A 148 33.82 -2.50 4.28
CA GLY A 148 34.77 -2.17 3.21
C GLY A 148 34.14 -1.96 1.82
N CYS A 149 32.83 -2.15 1.65
CA CYS A 149 32.15 -1.79 0.40
C CYS A 149 32.08 -0.26 0.25
N ILE A 150 32.85 0.31 -0.68
CA ILE A 150 32.87 1.74 -0.98
C ILE A 150 32.14 2.00 -2.30
N GLU A 151 32.43 1.19 -3.30
CA GLU A 151 31.85 1.30 -4.64
C GLU A 151 30.67 0.35 -4.84
N LYS A 152 29.82 0.67 -5.82
CA LYS A 152 28.64 -0.14 -6.16
C LYS A 152 29.00 -1.59 -6.49
N SER A 153 30.12 -1.80 -7.18
CA SER A 153 30.67 -3.12 -7.52
C SER A 153 30.93 -3.98 -6.29
N ASP A 154 31.44 -3.38 -5.20
CA ASP A 154 31.77 -4.10 -3.97
C ASP A 154 30.50 -4.70 -3.35
N PHE A 155 29.42 -3.92 -3.29
CA PHE A 155 28.12 -4.38 -2.80
C PHE A 155 27.55 -5.51 -3.67
N ILE A 156 27.70 -5.42 -5.00
CA ILE A 156 27.23 -6.46 -5.93
C ILE A 156 28.00 -7.75 -5.70
N ASN A 157 29.33 -7.67 -5.61
CA ASN A 157 30.19 -8.84 -5.39
C ASN A 157 29.86 -9.54 -4.07
N ARG A 158 29.70 -8.77 -2.99
CA ARG A 158 29.30 -9.31 -1.69
C ARG A 158 27.94 -10.04 -1.74
N ILE A 159 26.97 -9.48 -2.47
CA ILE A 159 25.66 -10.12 -2.65
C ILE A 159 25.77 -11.41 -3.45
N GLU A 160 26.55 -11.46 -4.53
CA GLU A 160 26.74 -12.67 -5.35
C GLU A 160 27.46 -13.79 -4.57
N GLU A 161 28.44 -13.45 -3.72
CA GLU A 161 29.08 -14.42 -2.81
C GLU A 161 28.06 -15.08 -1.87
N LEU A 162 27.21 -14.26 -1.25
CA LEU A 162 26.22 -14.70 -0.27
C LEU A 162 24.96 -15.31 -0.90
N LYS A 163 24.66 -14.99 -2.16
CA LYS A 163 23.46 -15.44 -2.87
C LYS A 163 23.29 -16.95 -2.81
N SER A 164 24.36 -17.73 -2.93
CA SER A 164 24.30 -19.20 -2.87
C SER A 164 23.87 -19.75 -1.49
N LYS A 165 24.18 -19.03 -0.41
CA LYS A 165 23.81 -19.36 0.98
C LYS A 165 22.33 -19.10 1.23
N TYR A 166 21.81 -17.97 0.74
CA TYR A 166 20.44 -17.54 1.01
C TYR A 166 19.41 -18.04 -0.03
N SER A 167 19.81 -18.30 -1.27
CA SER A 167 18.93 -18.85 -2.32
C SER A 167 18.53 -20.32 -2.10
N LYS A 168 19.32 -21.09 -1.36
CA LYS A 168 19.00 -22.47 -0.98
C LYS A 168 18.08 -22.55 0.25
N SER A 169 18.20 -21.60 1.17
CA SER A 169 17.38 -21.52 2.38
C SER A 169 15.89 -21.32 2.07
N THR A 170 15.57 -20.52 1.06
CA THR A 170 14.18 -20.21 0.66
C THR A 170 13.39 -21.41 0.11
N LYS A 171 14.06 -22.55 -0.18
CA LYS A 171 13.37 -23.79 -0.62
C LYS A 171 13.00 -24.75 0.51
N SER A 172 13.45 -24.53 1.75
CA SER A 172 13.26 -25.49 2.85
C SER A 172 12.07 -25.20 3.76
N GLU A 173 11.33 -24.12 3.52
CA GLU A 173 10.12 -23.78 4.26
C GLU A 173 8.94 -23.61 3.29
N LEU A 174 8.50 -24.72 2.71
CA LEU A 174 7.17 -24.86 2.11
C LEU A 174 6.52 -26.16 2.59
#